data_AF-A0A453GIJ9-F1
#
_entry.id   AF-A0A453GIJ9-F1
#
_cell.length_a   1.000
_cell.length_b   1.000
_cell.length_c   1.000
_cell.angle_alpha   90.00
_cell.angle_beta   90.00
_cell.angle_gamma   90.00
#
_symmetry.space_group_name_H-M   'P 1'
#
loop_
_entity.id
_entity.type
_entity.pdbx_description
1 polymer ?
#
loop_
_entity_poly.entity_id
_entity_poly.type
_entity_poly.pdbx_seq_one_letter_code
_entity_poly.pdbx_strand_id
1 'polypeptide(L)'
;MAAYDRAAELRALDATFSGVRGLVAAGATHVPRIFRVPDHHREPSSQEPPPPSTSVPVIDLGGADRATVVAAVRWAAAEWGFFQVTGHGVPPESMAAAVGAVRAFHEADGGEGSEKARLYSREPVKAVKYQCNFDLHQSPVANWRDTFYIRMAPDPPDADELPETCR
;
A
#
# COMPACT_ATOMS: atom_id res chain seq x y z
N MET A 1 27.03 -9.97 23.67
CA MET A 1 25.84 -9.52 22.92
C MET A 1 25.87 -10.24 21.58
N ALA A 2 24.87 -11.06 21.26
CA ALA A 2 24.83 -11.73 19.97
C ALA A 2 24.78 -10.68 18.84
N ALA A 3 25.49 -10.92 17.74
CA ALA A 3 25.43 -10.04 16.57
C ALA A 3 24.00 -10.01 16.02
N TYR A 4 23.57 -8.85 15.53
CA TYR A 4 22.25 -8.68 14.93
C TYR A 4 22.14 -9.53 13.64
N ASP A 5 21.25 -10.52 13.63
CA ASP A 5 20.94 -11.31 12.43
C ASP A 5 19.68 -10.77 11.76
N ARG A 6 19.88 -9.84 10.82
CA ARG A 6 18.81 -9.28 9.97
C ARG A 6 18.08 -10.38 9.18
N ALA A 7 18.80 -11.36 8.67
CA ALA A 7 18.22 -12.40 7.83
C ALA A 7 17.27 -13.30 8.63
N ALA A 8 17.58 -13.57 9.90
CA ALA A 8 16.66 -14.25 10.81
C ALA A 8 15.38 -13.46 11.06
N GLU A 9 15.46 -12.13 11.28
CA GLU A 9 14.26 -11.29 11.44
C GLU A 9 13.38 -11.30 10.19
N LEU A 10 13.98 -11.21 8.99
CA LEU A 10 13.21 -11.27 7.73
C LEU A 10 12.50 -12.62 7.58
N ARG A 11 13.21 -13.75 7.81
CA ARG A 11 12.61 -15.09 7.74
C ARG A 11 11.51 -15.27 8.78
N ALA A 12 11.70 -14.74 9.99
CA ALA A 12 10.71 -14.83 11.05
C ALA A 12 9.42 -14.07 10.69
N LEU A 13 9.54 -12.86 10.12
CA LEU A 13 8.39 -12.12 9.60
C LEU A 13 7.69 -12.89 8.47
N ASP A 14 8.47 -13.45 7.54
CA ASP A 14 7.95 -14.12 6.37
C ASP A 14 7.15 -15.38 6.72
N ALA A 15 7.68 -16.17 7.66
CA ALA A 15 7.04 -17.38 8.17
C ALA A 15 5.70 -17.13 8.86
N THR A 16 5.36 -15.88 9.22
CA THR A 16 4.06 -15.58 9.82
C THR A 16 2.91 -15.64 8.83
N PHE A 17 3.17 -15.46 7.53
CA PHE A 17 2.15 -15.23 6.49
C PHE A 17 1.11 -14.13 6.83
N SER A 18 1.41 -13.28 7.83
CA SER A 18 0.47 -12.32 8.42
C SER A 18 0.96 -10.88 8.32
N GLY A 19 2.20 -10.70 7.86
CA GLY A 19 2.79 -9.38 7.63
C GLY A 19 2.91 -8.52 8.88
N VAL A 20 2.98 -7.21 8.66
CA VAL A 20 3.08 -6.19 9.69
C VAL A 20 1.82 -6.15 10.55
N ARG A 21 0.64 -6.36 9.96
CA ARG A 21 -0.62 -6.44 10.71
C ARG A 21 -0.59 -7.58 11.73
N GLY A 22 -0.12 -8.77 11.34
CA GLY A 22 0.05 -9.91 12.25
C GLY A 22 1.03 -9.63 13.38
N LEU A 23 2.14 -8.96 13.07
CA LEU A 23 3.12 -8.53 14.08
C LEU A 23 2.47 -7.59 15.12
N VAL A 24 1.66 -6.63 14.68
CA VAL A 24 0.93 -5.72 15.59
C VAL A 24 -0.12 -6.49 16.40
N ALA A 25 -0.88 -7.38 15.77
CA ALA A 25 -1.89 -8.20 16.43
C ALA A 25 -1.29 -9.15 17.48
N ALA A 26 -0.07 -9.64 17.25
CA ALA A 26 0.70 -10.45 18.21
C ALA A 26 1.25 -9.64 19.40
N GLY A 27 0.96 -8.34 19.49
CA GLY A 27 1.33 -7.50 20.63
C GLY A 27 2.77 -6.98 20.58
N ALA A 28 3.33 -6.79 19.39
CA ALA A 28 4.66 -6.20 19.26
C ALA A 28 4.76 -4.84 19.97
N THR A 29 5.64 -4.76 20.97
CA THR A 29 5.85 -3.55 21.80
C THR A 29 6.90 -2.61 21.21
N HIS A 30 7.67 -3.09 20.23
CA HIS A 30 8.73 -2.34 19.58
C HIS A 30 8.76 -2.65 18.08
N VAL A 31 9.08 -1.66 17.27
CA VAL A 31 9.31 -1.84 15.83
C VAL A 31 10.60 -2.64 15.62
N PRO A 32 10.58 -3.83 14.98
CA PRO A 32 11.78 -4.61 14.66
C PRO A 32 12.80 -3.83 13.84
N ARG A 33 14.08 -4.22 13.94
CA ARG A 33 15.18 -3.46 13.33
C ARG A 33 15.12 -3.46 11.81
N ILE A 34 14.57 -4.51 11.18
CA ILE A 34 14.35 -4.57 9.74
C ILE A 34 13.51 -3.40 9.18
N PHE A 35 12.68 -2.72 9.98
CA PHE A 35 11.85 -1.58 9.55
C PHE A 35 12.43 -0.21 9.91
N ARG A 36 13.56 -0.16 10.62
CA ARG A 36 14.13 1.10 11.09
C ARG A 36 15.05 1.66 10.02
N VAL A 37 14.73 2.87 9.54
CA VAL A 37 15.61 3.62 8.65
C VAL A 37 16.88 4.00 9.41
N PRO A 38 18.08 3.65 8.92
CA PRO A 38 19.33 4.06 9.54
C PRO A 38 19.45 5.59 9.62
N ASP A 39 20.11 6.09 10.66
CA ASP A 39 20.19 7.55 10.91
C ASP A 39 20.82 8.34 9.75
N HIS A 40 21.75 7.73 9.01
CA HIS A 40 22.38 8.35 7.84
C HIS A 40 21.48 8.44 6.59
N HIS A 41 20.35 7.74 6.59
CA HIS A 41 19.30 7.83 5.57
C HIS A 41 18.12 8.69 6.01
N ARG A 42 18.17 9.25 7.22
CA ARG A 42 17.13 10.11 7.74
C ARG A 42 17.37 11.52 7.20
N GLU A 43 16.49 11.95 6.29
CA GLU A 43 16.42 13.36 5.91
C GLU A 43 16.27 14.23 7.18
N PRO A 44 16.98 15.35 7.31
CA PRO A 44 16.73 16.28 8.39
C PRO A 44 15.26 16.66 8.33
N SER A 45 14.52 16.42 9.42
CA SER A 45 13.13 16.85 9.52
C SER A 45 13.14 18.37 9.37
N SER A 46 12.68 18.88 8.23
CA SER A 46 12.40 20.29 8.05
C SER A 46 11.36 20.67 9.10
N GLN A 47 11.79 21.33 10.17
CA GLN A 47 10.90 21.87 11.20
C GLN A 47 10.20 23.14 10.71
N GLU A 48 10.58 23.63 9.53
CA GLU A 48 9.96 24.78 8.91
C GLU A 48 8.57 24.39 8.39
N PRO A 49 7.50 25.03 8.88
CA PRO A 49 6.17 24.78 8.35
C PRO A 49 6.19 25.10 6.85
N PRO A 50 5.53 24.28 6.02
CA PRO A 50 5.44 24.58 4.59
C PRO A 50 4.84 25.98 4.41
N PRO A 51 5.27 26.73 3.38
CA PRO A 51 4.71 28.04 3.09
C PRO A 51 3.18 27.93 2.97
N PRO A 52 2.43 28.92 3.49
CA PRO A 52 0.98 28.84 3.66
C PRO A 52 0.17 28.72 2.36
N SER A 53 0.81 28.76 1.19
CA SER A 53 0.17 28.87 -0.13
C SER A 53 0.43 27.70 -1.07
N THR A 54 1.13 26.65 -0.66
CA THR A 54 1.45 25.51 -1.53
C THR A 54 0.54 24.33 -1.23
N SER A 55 -0.71 24.36 -1.72
CA SER A 55 -1.63 23.23 -1.66
C SER A 55 -1.60 22.42 -2.96
N VAL A 56 -1.70 21.10 -2.84
CA VAL A 56 -1.82 20.20 -4.00
C VAL A 56 -3.02 20.64 -4.84
N PRO A 57 -2.87 20.81 -6.18
CA PRO A 57 -3.97 21.19 -7.05
C PRO A 57 -5.17 20.25 -6.93
N VAL A 58 -6.37 20.81 -6.91
CA VAL A 58 -7.64 20.07 -6.94
C VAL A 58 -8.36 20.40 -8.25
N ILE A 59 -8.67 19.39 -9.05
CA ILE A 59 -9.29 19.55 -10.37
C ILE A 59 -10.67 18.91 -10.36
N ASP A 60 -11.70 19.71 -10.58
CA ASP A 60 -13.06 19.21 -10.80
C ASP A 60 -13.24 18.76 -12.25
N LEU A 61 -13.40 17.45 -12.46
CA LEU A 61 -13.59 16.85 -13.78
C LEU A 61 -15.02 17.04 -14.32
N GLY A 62 -15.97 17.40 -13.46
CA GLY A 62 -17.37 17.62 -13.83
C GLY A 62 -17.78 19.09 -13.97
N GLY A 63 -16.94 20.02 -13.52
CA GLY A 63 -17.32 21.43 -13.33
C GLY A 63 -17.05 22.39 -14.50
N ALA A 64 -16.31 21.99 -15.53
CA ALA A 64 -15.90 22.88 -16.64
C ALA A 64 -15.94 22.19 -18.00
N ASP A 65 -15.79 22.97 -19.08
CA ASP A 65 -15.62 22.40 -20.41
C ASP A 65 -14.31 21.58 -20.50
N ARG A 66 -14.29 20.63 -21.44
CA ARG A 66 -13.17 19.69 -21.60
C ARG A 66 -11.82 20.38 -21.82
N ALA A 67 -11.77 21.51 -22.53
CA ALA A 67 -10.50 22.17 -22.81
C ALA A 67 -9.89 22.76 -21.54
N THR A 68 -10.72 23.36 -20.69
CA THR A 68 -10.33 23.87 -19.37
C THR A 68 -9.79 22.75 -18.46
N VAL A 69 -10.50 21.62 -18.37
CA VAL A 69 -10.04 20.47 -17.56
C VAL A 69 -8.71 19.92 -18.06
N VAL A 70 -8.57 19.75 -19.38
CA VAL A 70 -7.30 19.27 -19.98
C VAL A 70 -6.15 20.23 -19.70
N ALA A 71 -6.38 21.54 -19.79
CA ALA A 71 -5.35 22.53 -19.48
C ALA A 71 -4.93 22.46 -18.01
N ALA A 72 -5.89 22.33 -17.08
CA ALA A 72 -5.61 22.19 -15.65
C ALA A 72 -4.81 20.91 -15.34
N VAL A 73 -5.18 19.77 -15.94
CA VAL A 73 -4.45 18.49 -15.77
C VAL A 73 -3.03 18.60 -16.30
N ARG A 74 -2.83 19.19 -17.49
CA ARG A 74 -1.49 19.40 -18.06
C ARG A 74 -0.61 20.26 -17.16
N TRP A 75 -1.15 21.37 -16.67
CA TRP A 75 -0.44 22.26 -15.76
C TRP A 75 -0.08 21.54 -14.46
N ALA A 76 -1.04 20.87 -13.81
CA ALA A 76 -0.78 20.18 -12.56
C ALA A 76 0.23 19.02 -12.73
N ALA A 77 0.14 18.25 -13.81
CA ALA A 77 1.11 17.20 -14.10
C ALA A 77 2.52 17.75 -14.36
N ALA A 78 2.64 18.89 -15.06
CA ALA A 78 3.94 19.49 -15.39
C ALA A 78 4.60 20.19 -14.19
N GLU A 79 3.83 20.98 -13.43
CA GLU A 79 4.36 21.80 -12.33
C GLU A 79 4.43 21.05 -11.00
N TRP A 80 3.53 20.09 -10.77
CA TRP A 80 3.43 19.37 -9.50
C TRP A 80 3.73 17.88 -9.61
N GLY A 81 3.47 17.25 -10.76
CA GLY A 81 3.51 15.79 -10.91
C GLY A 81 2.43 15.04 -10.12
N PHE A 82 1.55 15.75 -9.42
CA PHE A 82 0.49 15.19 -8.57
C PHE A 82 -0.68 16.17 -8.41
N PHE A 83 -1.91 15.66 -8.36
CA PHE A 83 -3.12 16.44 -8.13
C PHE A 83 -4.25 15.57 -7.60
N GLN A 84 -5.25 16.20 -6.98
CA GLN A 84 -6.49 15.56 -6.56
C GLN A 84 -7.59 15.80 -7.61
N VAL A 85 -8.53 14.88 -7.73
CA VAL A 85 -9.68 15.01 -8.62
C VAL A 85 -11.00 14.97 -7.84
N THR A 86 -11.94 15.83 -8.22
CA THR A 86 -13.35 15.80 -7.80
C THR A 86 -14.23 15.68 -9.04
N GLY A 87 -15.53 15.45 -8.88
CA GLY A 87 -16.46 15.34 -10.01
C GLY A 87 -16.10 14.24 -11.02
N HIS A 88 -15.33 13.23 -10.61
CA HIS A 88 -14.79 12.18 -11.47
C HIS A 88 -15.83 11.16 -11.95
N GLY A 89 -17.10 11.27 -11.50
CA GLY A 89 -18.21 10.42 -11.95
C GLY A 89 -18.21 8.99 -11.42
N VAL A 90 -17.25 8.61 -10.57
CA VAL A 90 -17.27 7.32 -9.87
C VAL A 90 -18.26 7.41 -8.71
N PRO A 91 -19.25 6.52 -8.61
CA PRO A 91 -20.25 6.60 -7.54
C PRO A 91 -19.60 6.45 -6.15
N PRO A 92 -20.00 7.27 -5.16
CA PRO A 92 -19.46 7.20 -3.80
C PRO A 92 -19.61 5.82 -3.15
N GLU A 93 -20.71 5.12 -3.44
CA GLU A 93 -20.98 3.77 -2.96
C GLU A 93 -19.97 2.75 -3.49
N SER A 94 -19.49 2.89 -4.73
CA SER A 94 -18.46 2.02 -5.30
C SER A 94 -17.12 2.21 -4.59
N MET A 95 -16.76 3.45 -4.28
CA MET A 95 -15.55 3.76 -3.51
C MET A 95 -15.65 3.22 -2.08
N ALA A 96 -16.81 3.42 -1.43
CA ALA A 96 -17.05 2.93 -0.07
C ALA A 96 -16.99 1.40 0.00
N ALA A 97 -17.59 0.71 -0.98
CA ALA A 97 -17.54 -0.74 -1.09
C ALA A 97 -16.10 -1.25 -1.28
N ALA A 98 -15.32 -0.63 -2.16
CA ALA A 98 -13.92 -1.01 -2.39
C ALA A 98 -13.06 -0.83 -1.13
N VAL A 99 -13.21 0.30 -0.42
CA VAL A 99 -12.51 0.54 0.86
C VAL A 99 -12.94 -0.45 1.94
N GLY A 100 -14.24 -0.76 2.01
CA GLY A 100 -14.79 -1.75 2.94
C GLY A 100 -14.22 -3.15 2.71
N ALA A 101 -14.22 -3.61 1.46
CA ALA A 101 -13.66 -4.90 1.05
C ALA A 101 -12.18 -5.04 1.41
N VAL A 102 -11.36 -4.04 1.05
CA VAL A 102 -9.91 -4.06 1.35
C VAL A 102 -9.66 -4.00 2.85
N ARG A 103 -10.46 -3.24 3.60
CA ARG A 103 -10.38 -3.20 5.07
C ARG A 103 -10.70 -4.56 5.68
N ALA A 104 -11.82 -5.17 5.30
CA ALA A 104 -12.23 -6.49 5.78
C ALA A 104 -11.15 -7.54 5.51
N PHE A 105 -10.56 -7.54 4.31
CA PHE A 105 -9.42 -8.41 3.98
C PHE A 105 -8.24 -8.20 4.95
N HIS A 106 -7.83 -6.95 5.19
CA HIS A 106 -6.67 -6.69 6.06
C HIS A 106 -6.98 -6.90 7.56
N GLU A 107 -8.23 -6.80 7.99
CA GLU A 107 -8.66 -7.06 9.36
C GLU A 107 -8.82 -8.54 9.69
N ALA A 108 -9.12 -9.39 8.68
CA ALA A 108 -9.19 -10.83 8.85
C ALA A 108 -7.87 -11.43 9.38
N ASP A 109 -7.96 -12.57 10.07
CA ASP A 109 -6.78 -13.22 10.62
C ASP A 109 -5.82 -13.68 9.51
N GLY A 110 -4.53 -13.53 9.78
CA GLY A 110 -3.46 -14.09 8.97
C GLY A 110 -2.97 -15.42 9.53
N GLY A 111 -1.90 -15.95 8.93
CA GLY A 111 -1.22 -17.12 9.46
C GLY A 111 -1.57 -18.38 8.71
N GLU A 112 -0.91 -19.47 9.09
CA GLU A 112 -1.08 -20.77 8.45
C GLU A 112 -2.57 -21.18 8.40
N GLY A 113 -3.02 -21.62 7.23
CA GLY A 113 -4.42 -21.98 6.98
C GLY A 113 -5.38 -20.81 6.65
N SER A 114 -4.94 -19.55 6.77
CA SER A 114 -5.77 -18.38 6.41
C SER A 114 -5.80 -18.13 4.89
N GLU A 115 -6.82 -17.39 4.42
CA GLU A 115 -6.87 -16.86 3.04
C GLU A 115 -5.63 -15.99 2.72
N LYS A 116 -5.14 -15.22 3.68
CA LYS A 116 -3.91 -14.42 3.51
C LYS A 116 -2.69 -15.29 3.24
N ALA A 117 -2.55 -16.41 3.96
CA ALA A 117 -1.47 -17.37 3.71
C ALA A 117 -1.59 -18.04 2.34
N ARG A 118 -2.81 -18.43 1.92
CA ARG A 118 -3.07 -18.94 0.56
C ARG A 118 -2.60 -17.97 -0.54
N LEU A 119 -2.81 -16.67 -0.31
CA LEU A 119 -2.45 -15.61 -1.25
C LEU A 119 -1.00 -15.11 -1.07
N TYR A 120 -0.30 -15.54 -0.02
CA TYR A 120 1.02 -15.03 0.33
C TYR A 120 2.05 -15.38 -0.74
N SER A 121 2.53 -14.38 -1.49
CA SER A 121 3.50 -14.60 -2.57
C SER A 121 4.18 -13.31 -2.99
N ARG A 122 5.46 -13.42 -3.36
CA ARG A 122 6.24 -12.35 -4.03
C ARG A 122 6.45 -12.58 -5.52
N GLU A 123 5.80 -13.59 -6.08
CA GLU A 123 5.92 -13.90 -7.51
C GLU A 123 5.37 -12.74 -8.36
N PRO A 124 6.18 -12.13 -9.25
CA PRO A 124 5.76 -10.93 -9.99
C PRO A 124 4.50 -11.13 -10.83
N VAL A 125 4.35 -12.30 -11.47
CA VAL A 125 3.29 -12.59 -12.45
C VAL A 125 1.94 -12.97 -11.83
N LYS A 126 1.91 -13.34 -10.55
CA LYS A 126 0.68 -13.76 -9.86
C LYS A 126 -0.34 -12.61 -9.81
N ALA A 127 -1.52 -12.83 -10.39
CA ALA A 127 -2.55 -11.81 -10.56
C ALA A 127 -3.21 -11.39 -9.24
N VAL A 128 -3.41 -12.34 -8.31
CA VAL A 128 -3.95 -12.10 -6.97
C VAL A 128 -2.92 -12.54 -5.93
N LYS A 129 -2.42 -11.60 -5.13
CA LYS A 129 -1.43 -11.92 -4.09
C LYS A 129 -1.49 -10.98 -2.91
N TYR A 130 -1.10 -11.51 -1.76
CA TYR A 130 -0.85 -10.76 -0.55
C TYR A 130 0.64 -10.89 -0.19
N GLN A 131 1.23 -9.84 0.36
CA GLN A 131 2.63 -9.86 0.80
C GLN A 131 2.92 -8.72 1.77
N CYS A 132 3.86 -8.93 2.68
CA CYS A 132 4.54 -7.83 3.35
C CYS A 132 5.86 -7.57 2.62
N ASN A 133 6.02 -6.36 2.08
CA ASN A 133 7.17 -5.94 1.25
C ASN A 133 7.44 -6.82 0.01
N PHE A 134 7.33 -6.22 -1.19
CA PHE A 134 7.59 -6.94 -2.44
C PHE A 134 9.08 -7.31 -2.61
N ASP A 135 9.97 -6.55 -1.98
CA ASP A 135 11.43 -6.62 -2.06
C ASP A 135 12.08 -6.97 -0.71
N LEU A 136 11.35 -7.66 0.18
CA LEU A 136 11.75 -7.90 1.58
C LEU A 136 13.20 -8.35 1.77
N HIS A 137 13.69 -9.24 0.91
CA HIS A 137 15.05 -9.81 0.99
C HIS A 137 16.12 -9.01 0.22
N GLN A 138 15.72 -8.01 -0.56
CA GLN A 138 16.60 -7.21 -1.40
C GLN A 138 16.80 -5.80 -0.83
N SER A 139 15.74 -5.21 -0.27
CA SER A 139 15.81 -3.87 0.29
C SER A 139 16.66 -3.84 1.57
N PRO A 140 17.46 -2.76 1.80
CA PRO A 140 18.16 -2.55 3.07
C PRO A 140 17.21 -2.30 4.25
N VAL A 141 16.00 -1.78 3.99
CA VAL A 141 14.98 -1.47 5.01
C VAL A 141 13.60 -1.91 4.52
N ALA A 142 12.89 -2.68 5.34
CA ALA A 142 11.52 -3.09 5.06
C ALA A 142 10.55 -1.93 5.35
N ASN A 143 9.48 -1.82 4.56
CA ASN A 143 8.38 -0.91 4.83
C ASN A 143 7.47 -1.48 5.92
N TRP A 144 7.00 -0.61 6.81
CA TRP A 144 5.93 -0.92 7.75
C TRP A 144 4.57 -0.96 7.03
N ARG A 145 4.39 -1.95 6.14
CA ARG A 145 3.28 -2.05 5.20
C ARG A 145 3.01 -3.49 4.79
N ASP A 146 1.72 -3.80 4.70
CA ASP A 146 1.21 -4.97 3.99
C ASP A 146 0.54 -4.55 2.68
N THR A 147 0.51 -5.46 1.70
CA THR A 147 -0.03 -5.16 0.37
C THR A 147 -0.86 -6.33 -0.13
N PHE A 148 -2.11 -6.04 -0.46
CA PHE A 148 -2.95 -6.89 -1.28
C PHE A 148 -2.96 -6.33 -2.71
N TYR A 149 -2.66 -7.18 -3.67
CA TYR A 149 -2.50 -6.83 -5.08
C TYR A 149 -3.44 -7.67 -5.94
N ILE A 150 -4.21 -7.01 -6.79
CA ILE A 150 -5.05 -7.61 -7.82
C ILE A 150 -4.75 -6.95 -9.17
N ARG A 151 -4.36 -7.75 -10.16
CA ARG A 151 -4.25 -7.30 -11.55
C ARG A 151 -5.56 -7.57 -12.29
N MET A 152 -6.35 -6.52 -12.54
CA MET A 152 -7.65 -6.62 -13.22
C MET A 152 -7.57 -6.57 -14.76
N ALA A 153 -6.45 -6.13 -15.32
CA ALA A 153 -6.28 -5.95 -16.76
C ALA A 153 -4.95 -6.56 -17.25
N PRO A 154 -4.83 -6.96 -18.53
CA PRO A 154 -5.91 -7.02 -19.52
C PRO A 154 -6.93 -8.12 -19.22
N ASP A 155 -6.47 -9.22 -18.62
CA ASP A 155 -7.30 -10.35 -18.22
C ASP A 155 -7.46 -10.33 -16.69
N PRO A 156 -8.70 -10.13 -16.18
CA PRO A 156 -8.98 -10.19 -14.75
C PRO A 156 -8.89 -11.64 -14.24
N PRO A 157 -8.59 -11.83 -12.95
CA PRO A 157 -8.62 -13.15 -12.33
C PRO A 157 -10.06 -13.70 -12.25
N ASP A 158 -10.17 -15.02 -12.17
CA ASP A 158 -11.45 -15.67 -11.93
C ASP A 158 -11.97 -15.33 -10.51
N ALA A 159 -13.29 -15.36 -10.34
CA ALA A 159 -13.92 -14.98 -9.07
C ALA A 159 -13.48 -15.87 -7.89
N ASP A 160 -13.10 -17.12 -8.16
CA ASP A 160 -12.59 -18.07 -7.17
C ASP A 160 -11.15 -17.81 -6.72
N GLU A 161 -10.38 -17.06 -7.50
CA GLU A 161 -9.04 -16.62 -7.12
C GLU A 161 -9.06 -15.48 -6.09
N LEU A 162 -10.10 -14.64 -6.13
CA LEU A 162 -10.28 -13.49 -5.23
C LEU A 162 -10.60 -13.93 -3.80
N PRO A 163 -10.14 -13.19 -2.76
CA PRO A 163 -10.61 -13.40 -1.39
C PRO A 163 -12.13 -13.21 -1.31
N GLU A 164 -12.80 -13.94 -0.41
CA GLU A 164 -14.26 -13.83 -0.25
C GLU A 164 -14.72 -12.39 0.05
N THR A 165 -13.91 -11.65 0.80
CA THR A 165 -14.16 -10.25 1.16
C THR A 165 -14.08 -9.27 -0.02
N CYS A 166 -13.54 -9.70 -1.16
CA CYS A 166 -13.26 -8.87 -2.32
C CYS A 166 -13.95 -9.36 -3.60
N ARG A 167 -14.88 -10.32 -3.48
CA ARG A 167 -15.74 -10.80 -4.58
C ARG A 167 -16.96 -9.90 -4.77
#